data_AF-A0A2V8K1W0-F1
#
_entry.id   AF-A0A2V8K1W0-F1
#
_cell.length_a   1.000
_cell.length_b   1.000
_cell.length_c   1.000
_cell.angle_alpha   90.00
_cell.angle_beta   90.00
_cell.angle_gamma   90.00
#
_symmetry.space_group_name_H-M   'P 1'
#
loop_
_entity.id
_entity.type
_entity.pdbx_description
1 polymer ?
#
loop_
_entity_poly.entity_id
_entity_poly.type
_entity_poly.pdbx_seq_one_letter_code
_entity_poly.pdbx_strand_id
1 'polypeptide(L)'
;MEEDKETHYDEHRLWLEKQHKAGRLLFSGPTTDGVYGIYIMLASSLDEAKEIAAEDSHHRRGIRAMEVLEWDPRHAFRMDKLTIADVEQMARNG
;
A
#
# COMPACT_ATOMS: atom_id res chain seq x y z
N MET A 1 -6.30 -23.68 8.34
CA MET A 1 -7.35 -23.10 7.46
C MET A 1 -8.03 -21.86 8.03
N GLU A 2 -8.39 -21.80 9.32
CA GLU A 2 -8.82 -20.53 9.97
C GLU A 2 -7.67 -19.93 10.81
N GLU A 3 -6.94 -20.74 11.60
CA GLU A 3 -5.75 -20.30 12.37
C GLU A 3 -4.62 -19.72 11.50
N ASP A 4 -4.45 -20.18 10.26
CA ASP A 4 -3.48 -19.62 9.32
C ASP A 4 -3.89 -18.21 8.85
N LYS A 5 -5.19 -17.91 8.81
CA LYS A 5 -5.66 -16.58 8.40
C LYS A 5 -5.34 -15.56 9.46
N GLU A 6 -5.71 -15.81 10.72
CA GLU A 6 -5.46 -14.90 11.84
C GLU A 6 -3.96 -14.60 12.03
N THR A 7 -3.11 -15.63 12.03
CA THR A 7 -1.66 -15.46 12.25
C THR A 7 -1.00 -14.68 11.11
N HIS A 8 -1.44 -14.88 9.87
CA HIS A 8 -0.89 -14.16 8.71
C HIS A 8 -1.49 -12.77 8.53
N TYR A 9 -2.69 -12.54 9.07
CA TYR A 9 -3.28 -11.21 9.13
C TYR A 9 -2.41 -10.26 9.96
N ASP A 10 -1.85 -10.76 11.06
CA ASP A 10 -0.93 -9.99 11.89
C ASP A 10 0.37 -9.68 11.15
N GLU A 11 0.97 -10.64 10.43
CA GLU A 11 2.16 -10.39 9.61
C GLU A 11 1.90 -9.33 8.51
N HIS A 12 0.76 -9.43 7.83
CA HIS A 12 0.36 -8.46 6.80
C HIS A 12 0.17 -7.07 7.39
N ARG A 13 -0.53 -6.95 8.52
CA ARG A 13 -0.76 -5.67 9.21
C ARG A 13 0.54 -5.04 9.70
N LEU A 14 1.45 -5.84 10.27
CA LEU A 14 2.77 -5.38 10.69
C LEU A 14 3.62 -4.89 9.51
N TRP A 15 3.54 -5.60 8.37
CA TRP A 15 4.20 -5.17 7.15
C TRP A 15 3.65 -3.82 6.68
N LEU A 16 2.32 -3.66 6.59
CA LEU A 16 1.67 -2.40 6.22
C LEU A 16 2.13 -1.25 7.15
N GLU A 17 2.09 -1.46 8.46
CA GLU A 17 2.51 -0.46 9.45
C GLU A 17 3.97 -0.04 9.25
N LYS A 18 4.87 -0.99 9.00
CA LYS A 18 6.28 -0.71 8.70
C LYS A 18 6.42 0.14 7.43
N GLN A 19 5.63 -0.12 6.40
CA GLN A 19 5.70 0.66 5.16
C GLN A 19 5.17 2.09 5.35
N HIS A 20 4.09 2.27 6.13
CA HIS A 20 3.57 3.58 6.52
C HIS A 20 4.60 4.37 7.33
N LYS A 21 5.20 3.75 8.36
CA LYS A 21 6.26 4.37 9.18
C LYS A 21 7.49 4.78 8.37
N ALA A 22 7.77 4.06 7.28
CA ALA A 22 8.85 4.38 6.37
C ALA A 22 8.48 5.42 5.29
N GLY A 23 7.25 5.94 5.30
CA GLY A 23 6.75 6.89 4.31
C GLY A 23 6.52 6.29 2.92
N ARG A 24 6.53 4.96 2.78
CA ARG A 24 6.35 4.26 1.51
C ARG A 24 4.89 4.08 1.14
N LEU A 25 4.02 3.73 2.09
CA LEU A 25 2.58 3.69 1.84
C LEU A 25 1.92 4.99 2.26
N LEU A 26 1.04 5.49 1.40
CA LEU A 26 0.21 6.68 1.63
C LEU A 26 -1.19 6.29 2.14
N PHE A 27 -1.73 5.21 1.59
CA PHE A 27 -3.05 4.68 1.92
C PHE A 27 -2.98 3.16 1.96
N SER A 28 -3.76 2.53 2.84
CA SER A 28 -3.99 1.09 2.80
C SER A 28 -5.32 0.74 3.45
N GLY A 29 -6.06 -0.20 2.88
CA GLY A 29 -7.28 -0.73 3.48
C GLY A 29 -8.04 -1.70 2.57
N PRO A 30 -9.04 -2.41 3.11
CA PRO A 30 -9.90 -3.26 2.30
C PRO A 30 -10.94 -2.42 1.53
N THR A 31 -11.44 -2.95 0.42
CA THR A 31 -12.70 -2.48 -0.18
C THR A 31 -13.86 -2.71 0.77
N THR A 32 -14.97 -1.99 0.59
CA THR A 32 -16.12 -2.06 1.52
C THR A 32 -16.77 -3.44 1.59
N ASP A 33 -16.65 -4.23 0.52
CA ASP A 33 -17.08 -5.63 0.45
C ASP A 33 -15.99 -6.64 0.90
N GLY A 34 -14.79 -6.15 1.22
CA GLY A 34 -13.65 -6.95 1.67
C GLY A 34 -13.00 -7.82 0.59
N VAL A 35 -13.44 -7.73 -0.67
CA VAL A 35 -12.95 -8.58 -1.76
C VAL A 35 -11.50 -8.24 -2.11
N TYR A 36 -11.15 -6.96 -2.10
CA TYR A 36 -9.81 -6.48 -2.42
C TYR A 36 -9.16 -5.77 -1.22
N GLY A 37 -7.83 -5.88 -1.14
CA GLY A 37 -7.00 -4.96 -0.38
C GLY A 37 -6.38 -3.95 -1.35
N ILE A 38 -6.37 -2.68 -0.99
CA ILE A 38 -5.79 -1.61 -1.80
C ILE A 38 -4.76 -0.89 -0.93
N TYR A 39 -3.60 -0.60 -1.50
CA TYR A 39 -2.68 0.38 -0.96
C TYR A 39 -2.09 1.24 -2.06
N ILE A 40 -1.72 2.47 -1.71
CA ILE A 40 -1.04 3.42 -2.61
C ILE A 40 0.37 3.60 -2.08
N MET A 41 1.37 3.38 -2.95
CA MET A 41 2.79 3.37 -2.61
C MET A 41 3.54 4.47 -3.37
N LEU A 42 4.51 5.09 -2.69
CA LEU A 42 5.58 5.85 -3.32
C LEU A 42 6.77 4.91 -3.58
N ALA A 43 7.19 4.84 -4.83
CA ALA A 43 8.37 4.10 -5.28
C ALA A 43 9.05 4.90 -6.40
N SER A 44 10.35 4.68 -6.60
CA SER A 44 11.15 5.30 -7.65
C SER A 44 10.86 4.73 -9.04
N SER A 45 10.25 3.54 -9.12
CA SER A 45 9.84 2.89 -10.38
C SER A 45 8.77 1.82 -10.14
N LEU A 46 8.10 1.41 -11.22
CA LEU A 46 7.16 0.28 -11.19
C LEU A 46 7.81 -1.04 -10.74
N ASP A 47 9.07 -1.27 -11.10
CA ASP A 47 9.76 -2.51 -10.74
C ASP A 47 10.11 -2.53 -9.25
N GLU A 48 10.57 -1.42 -8.66
CA GLU A 48 10.74 -1.31 -7.21
C GLU A 48 9.40 -1.51 -6.47
N ALA A 49 8.31 -0.92 -6.98
CA ALA A 49 6.99 -1.11 -6.39
C ALA A 49 6.56 -2.59 -6.39
N LYS A 50 6.86 -3.33 -7.46
CA LYS A 50 6.59 -4.78 -7.54
C LYS A 50 7.46 -5.56 -6.57
N GLU A 51 8.73 -5.23 -6.43
CA GLU A 51 9.64 -5.88 -5.48
C GLU A 51 9.16 -5.69 -4.03
N ILE A 52 8.79 -4.46 -3.65
CA ILE A 52 8.26 -4.18 -2.32
C ILE A 52 6.93 -4.89 -2.10
N ALA A 53 6.00 -4.81 -3.06
CA ALA A 53 4.71 -5.50 -2.99
C ALA A 53 4.87 -7.02 -2.85
N ALA A 54 5.90 -7.60 -3.45
CA ALA A 54 6.19 -9.02 -3.35
C ALA A 54 6.63 -9.46 -1.94
N GLU A 55 6.95 -8.54 -1.03
CA GLU A 55 7.28 -8.85 0.36
C GLU A 55 6.05 -9.11 1.24
N ASP A 56 4.86 -8.65 0.81
CA ASP A 56 3.61 -8.84 1.56
C ASP A 56 3.35 -10.34 1.79
N SER A 57 3.12 -10.72 3.04
CA SER A 57 2.86 -12.12 3.41
C SER A 57 1.63 -12.68 2.71
N HIS A 58 0.61 -11.86 2.44
CA HIS A 58 -0.56 -12.28 1.67
C HIS A 58 -0.21 -12.65 0.22
N HIS A 59 0.71 -11.93 -0.40
CA HIS A 59 1.20 -12.24 -1.74
C HIS A 59 2.11 -13.47 -1.73
N ARG A 60 3.17 -13.48 -0.90
CA ARG A 60 4.14 -14.59 -0.84
C ARG A 60 3.51 -15.94 -0.54
N ARG A 61 2.43 -15.96 0.24
CA ARG A 61 1.72 -17.17 0.64
C ARG A 61 0.59 -17.55 -0.33
N GLY A 62 0.37 -16.78 -1.39
CA GLY A 62 -0.70 -17.03 -2.37
C GLY A 62 -2.12 -16.83 -1.81
N ILE A 63 -2.26 -16.11 -0.69
CA ILE A 63 -3.56 -15.80 -0.06
C ILE A 63 -4.33 -14.77 -0.90
N ARG A 64 -3.60 -13.89 -1.59
CA ARG A 64 -4.13 -12.88 -2.51
C ARG A 64 -3.27 -12.82 -3.78
N ALA A 65 -3.93 -12.68 -4.94
CA ALA A 65 -3.25 -12.26 -6.15
C ALA A 65 -2.91 -10.76 -6.04
N MET A 66 -1.73 -10.36 -6.51
CA MET A 66 -1.27 -8.98 -6.48
C MET A 66 -1.20 -8.43 -7.90
N GLU A 67 -1.78 -7.25 -8.11
CA GLU A 67 -1.62 -6.45 -9.31
C GLU A 67 -1.00 -5.11 -8.89
N VAL A 68 0.09 -4.72 -9.56
CA VAL A 68 0.80 -3.46 -9.29
C VAL A 68 0.76 -2.63 -10.55
N LEU A 69 0.15 -1.45 -10.45
CA LEU A 69 -0.02 -0.51 -11.55
C LEU A 69 0.74 0.78 -11.23
N GLU A 70 1.39 1.34 -12.24
CA GLU A 70 1.91 2.70 -12.17
C GLU A 70 0.75 3.69 -12.30
N TRP A 71 0.71 4.70 -11.42
CA TRP A 71 -0.37 5.67 -11.37
C TRP A 71 0.16 7.09 -11.46
N ASP A 72 -0.44 7.88 -12.37
CA ASP A 72 -0.23 9.33 -12.53
C ASP A 72 -1.42 10.08 -11.93
N PRO A 73 -1.41 10.39 -10.61
CA PRO A 73 -2.49 11.12 -9.97
C PRO A 73 -2.50 12.58 -10.42
N ARG A 74 -3.55 12.98 -11.15
CA ARG A 74 -3.69 14.38 -11.59
C ARG A 74 -4.47 15.26 -10.60
N HIS A 75 -5.33 14.66 -9.79
CA HIS A 75 -6.17 15.37 -8.84
C HIS A 75 -6.21 14.63 -7.50
N ALA A 76 -6.11 15.36 -6.40
CA ALA A 76 -6.22 14.83 -5.05
C ALA A 76 -6.74 15.91 -4.10
N PHE A 77 -7.50 15.54 -3.07
CA PHE A 77 -8.02 16.48 -2.06
C PHE A 77 -8.77 17.71 -2.62
N ARG A 78 -9.46 17.56 -3.77
CA ARG A 78 -10.11 18.66 -4.53
C ARG A 78 -9.13 19.72 -5.07
N MET A 79 -7.86 19.36 -5.23
CA MET A 79 -6.81 20.19 -5.81
C MET A 79 -6.45 19.67 -7.20
N ASP A 80 -6.18 20.59 -8.13
CA ASP A 80 -5.95 20.29 -9.54
C ASP A 80 -4.51 19.87 -9.88
N LYS A 81 -3.57 20.03 -8.94
CA LYS A 81 -2.15 19.68 -9.12
C LYS A 81 -1.50 19.38 -7.78
N LEU A 82 -1.68 18.16 -7.28
CA LEU A 82 -0.92 17.68 -6.13
C LEU A 82 0.43 17.12 -6.61
N THR A 83 1.54 17.64 -6.11
CA THR A 83 2.87 17.08 -6.39
C THR A 83 3.29 16.10 -5.29
N ILE A 84 4.28 15.24 -5.58
CA ILE A 84 4.88 14.36 -4.55
C ILE A 84 5.43 15.18 -3.38
N ALA A 85 6.02 16.35 -3.65
CA ALA A 85 6.52 17.23 -2.59
C ALA A 85 5.41 17.72 -1.65
N ASP A 86 4.22 18.02 -2.19
CA ASP A 86 3.05 18.40 -1.39
C ASP A 86 2.61 17.24 -0.49
N VAL A 87 2.56 16.02 -1.04
CA VAL A 87 2.23 14.79 -0.28
C VAL A 87 3.22 14.59 0.87
N GLU A 88 4.52 14.70 0.60
CA GLU A 88 5.55 14.56 1.63
C GLU A 88 5.45 15.63 2.72
N GLN A 89 5.15 16.88 2.35
CA GLN A 89 4.98 17.96 3.32
C GLN A 89 3.76 17.73 4.22
N MET A 90 2.65 17.25 3.66
CA MET A 90 1.46 16.88 4.43
C MET A 90 1.78 15.74 5.40
N ALA A 91 2.55 14.73 4.97
CA ALA A 91 2.94 13.59 5.80
C ALA A 91 3.88 13.98 6.97
N ARG A 92 4.77 14.97 6.80
CA ARG A 92 5.67 15.43 7.87
C ARG A 92 4.97 16.22 8.99
N ASN A 93 3.80 16.77 8.70
CA ASN A 93 3.05 17.64 9.62
C ASN A 93 1.87 16.92 10.31
N GLY A 94 1.68 15.64 10.03
CA GLY A 94 0.62 14.78 10.60
C GLY A 94 1.06 14.01 11.84
#